data_AF-A0A9E1L5Y6-F1
#
_entry.id   AF-A0A9E1L5Y6-F1
#
_cell.length_a   1.000
_cell.length_b   1.000
_cell.length_c   1.000
_cell.angle_alpha   90.00
_cell.angle_beta   90.00
_cell.angle_gamma   90.00
#
_symmetry.space_group_name_H-M   'P 1'
#
loop_
_entity.id
_entity.type
_entity.pdbx_description
1 polymer ?
#
loop_
_entity_poly.entity_id
_entity_poly.type
_entity_poly.pdbx_seq_one_letter_code
_entity_poly.pdbx_strand_id
1 'polypeptide(L)'
;MVGLFLLAAVTTISATPIQNSNDVIVQLATRGKALLVSEESPDKRFKLENINNIDTRVFEQRIIKPTHNDPFVDAYIRWKLTSFPIHLPQLSDIAFQKLLEQLPKYPENPRANKTLCDSVARAAAIGRPLNRPEILSLKNKLEESNTQYKIAKSQMTPADMFRLWVIEELQNKPSLLSLAHLERIAATVSAGWNARKAVAQAETAFTTINANGGLPPDAQNELHIICSRISGINRLTLRDVDISFEGTIVPHWQSTAVDEFDLKRLLRLLRKTTETTDGFLGRDRKPPVKSTP
;
A
#
# COMPACT_ATOMS: atom_id res chain seq x y z
N MET A 1 -4.55 0.65 -76.59
CA MET A 1 -4.49 1.77 -75.63
C MET A 1 -4.35 1.20 -74.23
N VAL A 2 -3.30 1.63 -73.54
CA VAL A 2 -2.95 1.27 -72.16
C VAL A 2 -3.87 2.05 -71.22
N GLY A 3 -4.54 1.36 -70.31
CA GLY A 3 -5.26 1.95 -69.19
C GLY A 3 -4.70 1.38 -67.89
N LEU A 4 -3.73 2.09 -67.31
CA LEU A 4 -3.02 1.77 -66.08
C LEU A 4 -4.01 1.73 -64.90
N PHE A 5 -4.22 0.57 -64.28
CA PHE A 5 -4.79 0.49 -62.95
C PHE A 5 -3.66 0.63 -61.92
N LEU A 6 -3.54 1.83 -61.35
CA LEU A 6 -2.77 2.07 -60.13
C LEU A 6 -3.57 1.49 -58.96
N LEU A 7 -3.32 0.23 -58.62
CA LEU A 7 -3.65 -0.31 -57.31
C LEU A 7 -2.69 0.30 -56.30
N ALA A 8 -3.16 1.32 -55.58
CA ALA A 8 -2.52 1.79 -54.37
C ALA A 8 -2.49 0.62 -53.37
N ALA A 9 -1.33 -0.01 -53.22
CA ALA A 9 -1.06 -0.88 -52.10
C ALA A 9 -1.10 -0.02 -50.84
N VAL A 10 -2.25 -0.01 -50.15
CA VAL A 10 -2.34 0.45 -48.77
C VAL A 10 -1.55 -0.58 -47.96
N THR A 11 -0.25 -0.33 -47.79
CA THR A 11 0.54 -1.04 -46.80
C THR A 11 0.04 -0.61 -45.43
N THR A 12 -0.86 -1.38 -44.84
CA THR A 12 -1.13 -1.31 -43.41
C THR A 12 0.16 -1.69 -42.70
N ILE A 13 0.94 -0.69 -42.27
CA ILE A 13 2.10 -0.91 -41.41
C ILE A 13 1.54 -1.44 -40.09
N SER A 14 1.51 -2.75 -39.93
CA SER A 14 1.13 -3.39 -38.68
C SER A 14 2.08 -2.90 -37.58
N ALA A 15 1.53 -2.35 -36.50
CA ALA A 15 2.31 -1.84 -35.39
C ALA A 15 3.18 -2.95 -34.77
N THR A 16 4.42 -2.61 -34.46
CA THR A 16 5.37 -3.53 -33.83
C THR A 16 4.91 -3.91 -32.42
N PRO A 17 5.32 -5.06 -31.86
CA PRO A 17 4.90 -5.46 -30.53
C PRO A 17 5.26 -4.46 -29.41
N ILE A 18 6.34 -3.69 -29.61
CA ILE A 18 6.74 -2.59 -28.72
C ILE A 18 5.77 -1.40 -28.83
N GLN A 19 5.34 -1.04 -30.05
CA GLN A 19 4.34 0.01 -30.27
C GLN A 19 3.01 -0.38 -29.64
N ASN A 20 2.54 -1.61 -29.84
CA ASN A 20 1.31 -2.11 -29.20
C ASN A 20 1.39 -2.04 -27.67
N SER A 21 2.53 -2.40 -27.09
CA SER A 21 2.75 -2.33 -25.63
C SER A 21 2.77 -0.89 -25.11
N ASN A 22 3.34 0.05 -25.88
CA ASN A 22 3.32 1.48 -25.54
C ASN A 22 1.90 2.05 -25.58
N ASP A 23 1.12 1.70 -26.60
CA ASP A 23 -0.25 2.17 -26.74
C ASP A 23 -1.13 1.73 -25.56
N VAL A 24 -0.95 0.50 -25.07
CA VAL A 24 -1.60 0.01 -23.84
C VAL A 24 -1.23 0.88 -22.63
N ILE A 25 0.04 1.20 -22.45
CA ILE A 25 0.48 2.04 -21.33
C ILE A 25 -0.10 3.45 -21.43
N VAL A 26 -0.19 4.03 -22.63
CA VAL A 26 -0.82 5.34 -22.86
C VAL A 26 -2.32 5.29 -22.55
N GLN A 27 -3.04 4.26 -22.97
CA GLN A 27 -4.46 4.06 -22.62
C GLN A 27 -4.65 3.95 -21.10
N LEU A 28 -3.82 3.15 -20.44
CA LEU A 28 -3.86 2.98 -18.98
C LEU A 28 -3.54 4.29 -18.24
N ALA A 29 -2.54 5.05 -18.70
CA ALA A 29 -2.21 6.35 -18.14
C ALA A 29 -3.38 7.34 -18.29
N THR A 30 -4.02 7.36 -19.46
CA THR A 30 -5.18 8.22 -19.74
C THR A 30 -6.34 7.88 -18.81
N ARG A 31 -6.64 6.59 -18.63
CA ARG A 31 -7.66 6.14 -17.69
C ARG A 31 -7.30 6.46 -16.23
N GLY A 32 -6.04 6.25 -15.83
CA GLY A 32 -5.54 6.61 -14.51
C GLY A 32 -5.74 8.09 -14.22
N LYS A 33 -5.41 8.97 -15.17
CA LYS A 33 -5.64 10.42 -15.02
C LYS A 33 -7.12 10.78 -14.87
N ALA A 34 -8.01 10.12 -15.59
CA ALA A 34 -9.46 10.33 -15.44
C ALA A 34 -9.97 9.92 -14.04
N LEU A 35 -9.36 8.90 -13.43
CA LEU A 35 -9.71 8.44 -12.08
C LEU A 35 -9.18 9.35 -10.95
N LEU A 36 -8.20 10.23 -11.22
CA LEU A 36 -7.66 11.15 -10.20
C LEU A 36 -8.71 12.13 -9.66
N VAL A 37 -9.64 12.54 -10.53
CA VAL A 37 -10.67 13.55 -10.26
C VAL A 37 -12.07 12.95 -10.09
N SER A 38 -12.17 11.62 -10.13
CA SER A 38 -13.43 10.88 -10.06
C SER A 38 -13.56 10.18 -8.70
N GLU A 39 -14.78 10.05 -8.19
CA GLU A 39 -15.09 9.16 -7.07
C GLU A 39 -15.14 7.68 -7.49
N GLU A 40 -15.05 7.42 -8.79
CA GLU A 40 -15.04 6.07 -9.36
C GLU A 40 -13.86 5.26 -8.80
N SER A 41 -14.17 4.07 -8.27
CA SER A 41 -13.14 3.18 -7.77
C SER A 41 -12.36 2.54 -8.92
N PRO A 42 -11.01 2.49 -8.85
CA PRO A 42 -10.21 1.79 -9.84
C PRO A 42 -10.61 0.31 -9.94
N ASP A 43 -10.96 -0.15 -11.13
CA ASP A 43 -11.32 -1.55 -11.40
C ASP A 43 -10.27 -2.20 -12.29
N LYS A 44 -9.85 -3.43 -11.94
CA LYS A 44 -8.96 -4.30 -12.73
C LYS A 44 -9.50 -4.60 -14.15
N ARG A 45 -10.81 -4.56 -14.39
CA ARG A 45 -11.48 -4.97 -15.65
C ARG A 45 -11.65 -3.90 -16.73
N PHE A 46 -11.04 -2.73 -16.60
CA PHE A 46 -11.04 -1.71 -17.65
C PHE A 46 -10.70 -2.32 -19.03
N LYS A 47 -11.57 -2.11 -20.02
CA LYS A 47 -11.41 -2.67 -21.37
C LYS A 47 -10.29 -1.91 -22.09
N LEU A 48 -9.26 -2.64 -22.49
CA LEU A 48 -8.18 -2.13 -23.32
C LEU A 48 -8.50 -2.41 -24.78
N GLU A 49 -8.24 -1.44 -25.63
CA GLU A 49 -8.34 -1.58 -27.07
C GLU A 49 -7.01 -2.12 -27.63
N ASN A 50 -7.09 -2.84 -28.76
CA ASN A 50 -5.93 -3.33 -29.51
C ASN A 50 -5.02 -4.27 -28.71
N ILE A 51 -5.58 -5.14 -27.86
CA ILE A 51 -4.81 -6.13 -27.08
C ILE A 51 -4.21 -7.28 -27.91
N ASN A 52 -4.55 -7.37 -29.19
CA ASN A 52 -4.06 -8.42 -30.07
C ASN A 52 -2.57 -8.18 -30.36
N ASN A 53 -1.72 -9.20 -30.20
CA ASN A 53 -0.27 -9.15 -30.42
C ASN A 53 0.51 -8.21 -29.46
N ILE A 54 0.20 -8.26 -28.17
CA ILE A 54 1.04 -7.68 -27.11
C ILE A 54 2.22 -8.61 -26.81
N ASP A 55 3.45 -8.07 -26.82
CA ASP A 55 4.62 -8.78 -26.30
C ASP A 55 4.77 -8.53 -24.79
N THR A 56 4.33 -9.50 -23.99
CA THR A 56 4.31 -9.40 -22.52
C THR A 56 5.70 -9.25 -21.90
N ARG A 57 6.77 -9.64 -22.62
CA ARG A 57 8.16 -9.45 -22.16
C ARG A 57 8.51 -7.97 -21.98
N VAL A 58 7.87 -7.08 -22.74
CA VAL A 58 8.03 -5.62 -22.56
C VAL A 58 7.46 -5.18 -21.20
N PHE A 59 6.37 -5.80 -20.74
CA PHE A 59 5.76 -5.47 -19.46
C PHE A 59 6.56 -6.03 -18.28
N GLU A 60 7.14 -7.23 -18.40
CA GLU A 60 8.04 -7.80 -17.40
C GLU A 60 9.19 -6.84 -17.05
N GLN A 61 9.77 -6.19 -18.04
CA GLN A 61 10.87 -5.22 -17.82
C GLN A 61 10.38 -3.87 -17.28
N ARG A 62 9.16 -3.46 -17.63
CA ARG A 62 8.62 -2.15 -17.23
C ARG A 62 8.01 -2.16 -15.85
N ILE A 63 7.48 -3.29 -15.40
CA ILE A 63 6.76 -3.36 -14.12
C ILE A 63 7.67 -3.08 -12.91
N ILE A 64 8.97 -3.34 -13.06
CA ILE A 64 9.97 -3.11 -12.01
C ILE A 64 10.43 -1.65 -11.90
N LYS A 65 10.08 -0.76 -12.84
CA LYS A 65 10.48 0.65 -12.86
C LYS A 65 9.27 1.58 -12.96
N PRO A 66 9.38 2.85 -12.53
CA PRO A 66 8.34 3.85 -12.75
C PRO A 66 7.97 3.97 -14.23
N THR A 67 6.68 3.85 -14.50
CA THR A 67 6.07 3.99 -15.83
C THR A 67 5.43 5.36 -16.02
N HIS A 68 5.21 6.10 -14.93
CA HIS A 68 4.62 7.43 -14.93
C HIS A 68 5.10 8.25 -13.71
N ASN A 69 5.09 9.58 -13.83
CA ASN A 69 5.56 10.50 -12.77
C ASN A 69 4.56 10.65 -11.62
N ASP A 70 3.27 10.66 -11.94
CA ASP A 70 2.21 10.63 -10.92
C ASP A 70 2.14 9.24 -10.24
N PRO A 71 2.27 9.15 -8.90
CA PRO A 71 2.32 7.88 -8.18
C PRO A 71 1.05 7.02 -8.31
N PHE A 72 -0.13 7.64 -8.34
CA PHE A 72 -1.39 6.91 -8.48
C PHE A 72 -1.53 6.33 -9.89
N VAL A 73 -1.23 7.13 -10.91
CA VAL A 73 -1.26 6.67 -12.31
C VAL A 73 -0.22 5.57 -12.53
N ASP A 74 0.99 5.70 -11.98
CA ASP A 74 2.00 4.64 -12.04
C ASP A 74 1.52 3.35 -11.35
N ALA A 75 0.93 3.47 -10.15
CA ALA A 75 0.33 2.33 -9.45
C ALA A 75 -0.76 1.66 -10.29
N TYR A 76 -1.64 2.45 -10.89
CA TYR A 76 -2.71 1.97 -11.74
C TYR A 76 -2.18 1.20 -12.94
N ILE A 77 -1.22 1.76 -13.67
CA ILE A 77 -0.60 1.11 -14.83
C ILE A 77 0.02 -0.22 -14.38
N ARG A 78 0.94 -0.21 -13.41
CA ARG A 78 1.65 -1.42 -12.99
C ARG A 78 0.72 -2.50 -12.46
N TRP A 79 -0.29 -2.13 -11.66
CA TRP A 79 -1.32 -3.07 -11.21
C TRP A 79 -2.10 -3.68 -12.38
N LYS A 80 -2.45 -2.89 -13.41
CA LYS A 80 -3.13 -3.44 -14.58
C LYS A 80 -2.26 -4.38 -15.38
N LEU A 81 -0.96 -4.09 -15.49
CA LEU A 81 -0.01 -4.96 -16.17
C LEU A 81 0.03 -6.36 -15.53
N THR A 82 -0.24 -6.51 -14.22
CA THR A 82 -0.34 -7.84 -13.57
C THR A 82 -1.56 -8.67 -13.99
N SER A 83 -2.45 -8.13 -14.83
CA SER A 83 -3.55 -8.91 -15.44
C SER A 83 -3.10 -9.68 -16.68
N PHE A 84 -1.94 -9.34 -17.23
CA PHE A 84 -1.30 -10.11 -18.30
C PHE A 84 -0.56 -11.31 -17.70
N PRO A 85 -0.31 -12.37 -18.50
CA PRO A 85 0.47 -13.53 -18.04
C PRO A 85 1.95 -13.16 -17.94
N ILE A 86 2.32 -12.40 -16.91
CA ILE A 86 3.67 -11.98 -16.58
C ILE A 86 4.03 -12.39 -15.16
N HIS A 87 5.33 -12.56 -14.91
CA HIS A 87 5.89 -12.86 -13.60
C HIS A 87 6.81 -11.74 -13.13
N LEU A 88 7.07 -11.69 -11.82
CA LEU A 88 8.12 -10.82 -11.30
C LEU A 88 9.47 -11.34 -11.83
N PRO A 89 10.26 -10.50 -12.54
CA PRO A 89 11.56 -10.92 -13.02
C PRO A 89 12.47 -11.39 -11.88
N GLN A 90 13.42 -12.27 -12.17
CA GLN A 90 14.43 -12.64 -11.19
C GLN A 90 15.35 -11.44 -10.92
N LEU A 91 15.27 -10.90 -9.71
CA LEU A 91 16.08 -9.78 -9.25
C LEU A 91 17.13 -10.27 -8.25
N SER A 92 18.32 -9.65 -8.28
CA SER A 92 19.27 -9.72 -7.17
C SER A 92 18.72 -8.96 -5.96
N ASP A 93 19.24 -9.24 -4.77
CA ASP A 93 18.78 -8.59 -3.53
C ASP A 93 18.88 -7.05 -3.61
N ILE A 94 19.98 -6.54 -4.20
CA ILE A 94 20.17 -5.09 -4.44
C ILE A 94 19.12 -4.55 -5.40
N ALA A 95 18.83 -5.26 -6.49
CA ALA A 95 17.81 -4.83 -7.45
C ALA A 95 16.40 -4.91 -6.86
N PHE A 96 16.14 -5.86 -5.98
CA PHE A 96 14.88 -5.99 -5.27
C PHE A 96 14.69 -4.88 -4.22
N GLN A 97 15.72 -4.51 -3.47
CA GLN A 97 15.65 -3.35 -2.58
C GLN A 97 15.34 -2.06 -3.36
N LYS A 98 15.99 -1.86 -4.52
CA LYS A 98 15.67 -0.74 -5.43
C LYS A 98 14.23 -0.80 -5.94
N LEU A 99 13.70 -1.99 -6.22
CA LEU A 99 12.29 -2.15 -6.58
C LEU A 99 11.38 -1.67 -5.44
N LEU A 100 11.64 -2.09 -4.19
CA LEU A 100 10.86 -1.69 -3.02
C LEU A 100 10.88 -0.16 -2.84
N GLU A 101 12.03 0.49 -3.02
CA GLU A 101 12.17 1.95 -2.96
C GLU A 101 11.41 2.68 -4.08
N GLN A 102 11.20 2.01 -5.22
CA GLN A 102 10.49 2.54 -6.39
C GLN A 102 9.02 2.12 -6.46
N LEU A 103 8.50 1.47 -5.42
CA LEU A 103 7.09 1.12 -5.37
C LEU A 103 6.23 2.40 -5.33
N PRO A 104 5.10 2.41 -6.05
CA PRO A 104 4.19 3.55 -6.03
C PRO A 104 3.78 3.91 -4.60
N LYS A 105 3.88 5.19 -4.24
CA LYS A 105 3.49 5.66 -2.91
C LYS A 105 1.99 5.53 -2.70
N TYR A 106 1.58 5.29 -1.45
CA TYR A 106 0.16 5.42 -1.09
C TYR A 106 -0.25 6.89 -1.09
N PRO A 107 -1.48 7.21 -1.53
CA PRO A 107 -2.01 8.57 -1.35
C PRO A 107 -2.01 8.89 0.15
N GLU A 108 -1.69 10.12 0.53
CA GLU A 108 -1.77 10.52 1.94
C GLU A 108 -3.22 10.50 2.43
N ASN A 109 -3.43 10.08 3.68
CA ASN A 109 -4.74 10.14 4.32
C ASN A 109 -5.08 11.61 4.66
N PRO A 110 -6.10 12.23 4.04
CA PRO A 110 -6.47 13.63 4.29
C PRO A 110 -6.89 13.89 5.74
N ARG A 111 -7.38 12.85 6.45
CA ARG A 111 -7.74 12.94 7.86
C ARG A 111 -6.54 12.88 8.80
N ALA A 112 -5.35 12.55 8.30
CA ALA A 112 -4.09 12.66 9.02
C ALA A 112 -3.31 13.93 8.61
N ASN A 113 -3.95 14.85 7.86
CA ASN A 113 -3.34 16.12 7.48
C ASN A 113 -3.12 16.98 8.73
N LYS A 114 -1.86 17.40 8.93
CA LYS A 114 -1.46 18.16 10.12
C LYS A 114 -2.23 19.47 10.26
N THR A 115 -2.40 20.23 9.19
CA THR A 115 -3.10 21.53 9.21
C THR A 115 -4.56 21.36 9.64
N LEU A 116 -5.25 20.34 9.13
CA LEU A 116 -6.61 20.00 9.56
C LEU A 116 -6.64 19.60 11.03
N CYS A 117 -5.77 18.66 11.43
CA CYS A 117 -5.72 18.14 12.80
C CYS A 117 -5.44 19.27 13.81
N ASP A 118 -4.46 20.12 13.53
CA ASP A 118 -4.12 21.26 14.37
C ASP A 118 -5.26 22.29 14.44
N SER A 119 -5.98 22.50 13.33
CA SER A 119 -7.15 23.40 13.31
C SER A 119 -8.27 22.87 14.21
N VAL A 120 -8.55 21.57 14.16
CA VAL A 120 -9.57 20.91 14.98
C VAL A 120 -9.15 20.88 16.45
N ALA A 121 -7.89 20.56 16.74
CA ALA A 121 -7.35 20.57 18.10
C ALA A 121 -7.41 21.97 18.73
N ARG A 122 -7.04 23.01 17.97
CA ARG A 122 -7.20 24.40 18.43
C ARG A 122 -8.66 24.75 18.70
N ALA A 123 -9.57 24.38 17.80
CA ALA A 123 -11.00 24.63 17.98
C ALA A 123 -11.54 23.98 19.27
N ALA A 124 -11.11 22.75 19.58
CA ALA A 124 -11.48 22.07 20.81
C ALA A 124 -10.87 22.70 22.08
N ALA A 125 -9.68 23.30 21.97
CA ALA A 125 -8.94 23.89 23.09
C ALA A 125 -9.32 25.35 23.42
N ILE A 126 -10.18 26.00 22.64
CA ILE A 126 -10.51 27.43 22.77
C ILE A 126 -11.19 27.79 24.10
N GLY A 127 -11.64 26.82 24.91
CA GLY A 127 -12.17 27.05 26.26
C GLY A 127 -13.51 27.79 26.31
N ARG A 128 -14.05 28.18 25.15
CA ARG A 128 -15.43 28.66 24.95
C ARG A 128 -16.08 27.91 23.79
N PRO A 129 -17.42 27.85 23.73
CA PRO A 129 -18.10 27.37 22.55
C PRO A 129 -17.80 28.24 21.32
N LEU A 130 -17.76 27.60 20.16
CA LEU A 130 -17.59 28.30 18.88
C LEU A 130 -18.85 29.07 18.49
N ASN A 131 -18.66 30.23 17.87
CA ASN A 131 -19.76 30.98 17.27
C ASN A 131 -20.19 30.36 15.93
N ARG A 132 -21.35 30.79 15.41
CA ARG A 132 -21.94 30.22 14.19
C ARG A 132 -21.01 30.28 12.96
N PRO A 133 -20.34 31.41 12.66
CA PRO A 133 -19.34 31.45 11.59
C PRO A 133 -18.19 30.45 11.75
N GLU A 134 -17.63 30.33 12.97
CA GLU A 134 -16.56 29.38 13.29
C GLU A 134 -17.02 27.91 13.09
N ILE A 135 -18.24 27.58 13.52
CA ILE A 135 -18.85 26.25 13.31
C ILE A 135 -19.00 25.95 11.82
N LEU A 136 -19.53 26.89 11.03
CA LEU A 136 -19.73 26.70 9.59
C LEU A 136 -18.39 26.51 8.87
N SER A 137 -17.37 27.30 9.21
CA SER A 137 -16.02 27.16 8.64
C SER A 137 -15.42 25.79 8.95
N LEU A 138 -15.57 25.30 10.18
CA LEU A 138 -15.08 23.98 10.56
C LEU A 138 -15.82 22.86 9.83
N LYS A 139 -17.15 22.92 9.74
CA LYS A 139 -17.96 21.94 9.02
C LYS A 139 -17.55 21.83 7.56
N ASN A 140 -17.35 22.95 6.87
CA ASN A 140 -16.91 22.96 5.47
C ASN A 140 -15.55 22.27 5.30
N LYS A 141 -14.58 22.53 6.19
CA LYS A 141 -13.27 21.86 6.18
C LYS A 141 -13.38 20.34 6.40
N LEU A 142 -14.27 19.92 7.31
CA LEU A 142 -14.50 18.50 7.58
C LEU A 142 -15.18 17.80 6.40
N GLU A 143 -16.14 18.46 5.75
CA GLU A 143 -16.80 17.96 4.55
C GLU A 143 -15.81 17.81 3.37
N GLU A 144 -14.98 18.83 3.13
CA GLU A 144 -13.92 18.77 2.11
C GLU A 144 -12.95 17.61 2.39
N SER A 145 -12.47 17.50 3.63
CA SER A 145 -11.59 16.40 4.05
C SER A 145 -12.27 15.03 3.87
N ASN A 146 -13.57 14.91 4.13
CA ASN A 146 -14.32 13.68 3.95
C ASN A 146 -14.44 13.27 2.49
N THR A 147 -14.67 14.22 1.58
CA THR A 147 -14.68 13.96 0.13
C THR A 147 -13.30 13.53 -0.34
N GLN A 148 -12.25 14.28 0.03
CA GLN A 148 -10.86 13.93 -0.29
C GLN A 148 -10.49 12.55 0.27
N TYR A 149 -10.93 12.22 1.48
CA TYR A 149 -10.69 10.93 2.11
C TYR A 149 -11.29 9.77 1.31
N LYS A 150 -12.52 9.91 0.81
CA LYS A 150 -13.17 8.88 -0.01
C LYS A 150 -12.40 8.64 -1.31
N ILE A 151 -11.98 9.72 -1.97
CA ILE A 151 -11.17 9.67 -3.19
C ILE A 151 -9.81 9.02 -2.92
N ALA A 152 -9.06 9.50 -1.93
CA ALA A 152 -7.76 8.95 -1.57
C ALA A 152 -7.84 7.47 -1.19
N LYS A 153 -8.92 7.07 -0.49
CA LYS A 153 -9.16 5.68 -0.11
C LYS A 153 -9.42 4.79 -1.32
N SER A 154 -10.21 5.23 -2.31
CA SER A 154 -10.43 4.44 -3.54
C SER A 154 -9.12 4.31 -4.33
N GLN A 155 -8.33 5.38 -4.37
CA GLN A 155 -7.03 5.47 -5.05
C GLN A 155 -5.91 4.66 -4.39
N MET A 156 -6.07 4.20 -3.15
CA MET A 156 -5.11 3.32 -2.49
C MET A 156 -5.04 1.92 -3.15
N THR A 157 -6.15 1.49 -3.76
CA THR A 157 -6.32 0.11 -4.26
C THR A 157 -5.22 -0.33 -5.22
N PRO A 158 -4.86 0.42 -6.28
CA PRO A 158 -3.83 -0.03 -7.22
C PRO A 158 -2.46 -0.24 -6.56
N ALA A 159 -2.07 0.67 -5.67
CA ALA A 159 -0.77 0.59 -5.01
C ALA A 159 -0.69 -0.58 -4.01
N ASP A 160 -1.78 -0.88 -3.29
CA ASP A 160 -1.86 -2.03 -2.38
C ASP A 160 -1.90 -3.35 -3.16
N MET A 161 -2.71 -3.41 -4.22
CA MET A 161 -2.83 -4.61 -5.04
C MET A 161 -1.56 -4.95 -5.81
N PHE A 162 -0.81 -3.94 -6.26
CA PHE A 162 0.50 -4.17 -6.87
C PHE A 162 1.51 -4.75 -5.86
N ARG A 163 1.55 -4.23 -4.63
CA ARG A 163 2.37 -4.80 -3.55
C ARG A 163 1.97 -6.23 -3.20
N LEU A 164 0.68 -6.52 -3.14
CA LEU A 164 0.18 -7.88 -2.88
C LEU A 164 0.63 -8.85 -3.97
N TRP A 165 0.57 -8.45 -5.24
CA TRP A 165 1.12 -9.26 -6.33
C TRP A 165 2.63 -9.51 -6.17
N VAL A 166 3.43 -8.49 -5.82
CA VAL A 166 4.86 -8.67 -5.54
C VAL A 166 5.09 -9.66 -4.40
N ILE A 167 4.30 -9.58 -3.32
CA ILE A 167 4.36 -10.51 -2.18
C ILE A 167 4.03 -11.94 -2.61
N GLU A 168 3.00 -12.12 -3.44
CA GLU A 168 2.58 -13.43 -3.96
C GLU A 168 3.70 -14.12 -4.79
N GLU A 169 4.44 -13.36 -5.59
CA GLU A 169 5.55 -13.87 -6.41
C GLU A 169 6.80 -14.26 -5.57
N LEU A 170 6.82 -13.94 -4.26
CA LEU A 170 7.97 -14.16 -3.37
C LEU A 170 7.78 -15.32 -2.38
N GLN A 171 6.74 -16.14 -2.52
CA GLN A 171 6.43 -17.23 -1.57
C GLN A 171 7.61 -18.16 -1.26
N ASN A 172 8.51 -18.37 -2.22
CA ASN A 172 9.69 -19.23 -2.09
C ASN A 172 10.98 -18.49 -1.67
N LYS A 173 10.90 -17.21 -1.31
CA LYS A 173 12.04 -16.35 -0.94
C LYS A 173 11.78 -15.66 0.41
N PRO A 174 11.95 -16.36 1.54
CA PRO A 174 11.42 -15.92 2.84
C PRO A 174 12.01 -14.57 3.33
N SER A 175 13.28 -14.29 3.05
CA SER A 175 13.89 -12.98 3.39
C SER A 175 13.25 -11.83 2.60
N LEU A 176 13.14 -11.97 1.27
CA LEU A 176 12.54 -10.94 0.40
C LEU A 176 11.04 -10.77 0.67
N LEU A 177 10.33 -11.87 0.93
CA LEU A 177 8.93 -11.87 1.35
C LEU A 177 8.77 -11.05 2.64
N SER A 178 9.66 -11.24 3.61
CA SER A 178 9.64 -10.49 4.87
C SER A 178 9.87 -9.00 4.65
N LEU A 179 10.83 -8.62 3.80
CA LEU A 179 11.08 -7.24 3.42
C LEU A 179 9.86 -6.59 2.75
N ALA A 180 9.20 -7.29 1.83
CA ALA A 180 8.01 -6.77 1.14
C ALA A 180 6.83 -6.54 2.10
N HIS A 181 6.62 -7.44 3.08
CA HIS A 181 5.61 -7.24 4.12
C HIS A 181 5.92 -6.02 5.00
N LEU A 182 7.16 -5.85 5.43
CA LEU A 182 7.56 -4.70 6.24
C LEU A 182 7.48 -3.38 5.44
N GLU A 183 7.87 -3.36 4.16
CA GLU A 183 7.71 -2.20 3.27
C GLU A 183 6.23 -1.79 3.21
N ARG A 184 5.34 -2.76 2.99
CA ARG A 184 3.91 -2.47 2.90
C ARG A 184 3.35 -1.89 4.20
N ILE A 185 3.77 -2.41 5.35
CA ILE A 185 3.41 -1.83 6.66
C ILE A 185 3.95 -0.39 6.74
N ALA A 186 5.23 -0.18 6.43
CA ALA A 186 5.88 1.13 6.47
C ALA A 186 5.15 2.15 5.58
N ALA A 187 4.82 1.78 4.34
CA ALA A 187 4.11 2.62 3.39
C ALA A 187 2.70 2.98 3.89
N THR A 188 1.99 2.01 4.48
CA THR A 188 0.65 2.22 5.05
C THR A 188 0.67 3.22 6.19
N VAL A 189 1.57 3.04 7.16
CA VAL A 189 1.69 3.92 8.33
C VAL A 189 2.22 5.30 7.91
N SER A 190 3.19 5.36 7.01
CA SER A 190 3.77 6.63 6.52
C SER A 190 2.73 7.53 5.87
N ALA A 191 1.79 6.94 5.14
CA ALA A 191 0.67 7.65 4.51
C ALA A 191 -0.49 7.94 5.48
N GLY A 192 -0.38 7.54 6.76
CA GLY A 192 -1.41 7.78 7.77
C GLY A 192 -2.64 6.89 7.63
N TRP A 193 -2.49 5.70 7.04
CA TRP A 193 -3.57 4.71 6.93
C TRP A 193 -3.43 3.63 8.01
N ASN A 194 -4.54 2.92 8.25
CA ASN A 194 -4.56 1.83 9.21
C ASN A 194 -3.81 0.59 8.68
N ALA A 195 -2.71 0.22 9.32
CA ALA A 195 -1.86 -0.90 8.92
C ALA A 195 -2.25 -2.28 9.48
N ARG A 196 -3.33 -2.40 10.27
CA ARG A 196 -3.73 -3.67 10.93
C ARG A 196 -3.82 -4.87 9.97
N LYS A 197 -4.39 -4.67 8.78
CA LYS A 197 -4.49 -5.73 7.76
C LYS A 197 -3.12 -6.17 7.26
N ALA A 198 -2.21 -5.23 7.02
CA ALA A 198 -0.85 -5.52 6.58
C ALA A 198 -0.05 -6.26 7.68
N VAL A 199 -0.22 -5.85 8.94
CA VAL A 199 0.36 -6.51 10.11
C VAL A 199 -0.14 -7.95 10.25
N ALA A 200 -1.46 -8.18 10.19
CA ALA A 200 -2.03 -9.53 10.29
C ALA A 200 -1.54 -10.45 9.16
N GLN A 201 -1.44 -9.94 7.93
CA GLN A 201 -0.89 -10.72 6.81
C GLN A 201 0.60 -11.01 6.98
N ALA A 202 1.38 -10.07 7.51
CA ALA A 202 2.79 -10.30 7.84
C ALA A 202 2.94 -11.36 8.95
N GLU A 203 2.09 -11.31 9.99
CA GLU A 203 2.08 -12.31 11.07
C GLU A 203 1.85 -13.72 10.53
N THR A 204 0.85 -13.90 9.66
CA THR A 204 0.60 -15.18 9.00
C THR A 204 1.81 -15.65 8.19
N ALA A 205 2.38 -14.78 7.36
CA ALA A 205 3.54 -15.11 6.53
C ALA A 205 4.76 -15.50 7.39
N PHE A 206 5.04 -14.74 8.45
CA PHE A 206 6.21 -14.95 9.29
C PHE A 206 6.09 -16.22 10.11
N THR A 207 4.87 -16.58 10.52
CA THR A 207 4.57 -17.88 11.14
C THR A 207 4.89 -19.04 10.19
N THR A 208 4.50 -18.93 8.92
CA THR A 208 4.85 -19.94 7.89
C THR A 208 6.36 -20.02 7.66
N ILE A 209 7.06 -18.88 7.63
CA ILE A 209 8.53 -18.85 7.51
C ILE A 209 9.18 -19.55 8.71
N ASN A 210 8.68 -19.30 9.94
CA ASN A 210 9.15 -19.99 11.14
C ASN A 210 9.06 -21.51 11.00
N ALA A 211 7.87 -21.99 10.61
CA ALA A 211 7.59 -23.41 10.45
C ALA A 211 8.54 -24.08 9.44
N ASN A 212 9.03 -23.32 8.46
CA ASN A 212 10.00 -23.75 7.45
C ASN A 212 11.47 -23.53 7.85
N GLY A 213 11.75 -23.25 9.13
CA GLY A 213 13.11 -23.14 9.68
C GLY A 213 13.58 -21.73 10.00
N GLY A 214 12.73 -20.71 9.80
CA GLY A 214 13.04 -19.31 10.13
C GLY A 214 14.05 -18.66 9.18
N LEU A 215 14.54 -17.48 9.58
CA LEU A 215 15.55 -16.71 8.84
C LEU A 215 16.94 -16.80 9.51
N PRO A 216 18.03 -16.69 8.72
CA PRO A 216 19.38 -16.57 9.28
C PRO A 216 19.52 -15.28 10.13
N PRO A 217 20.41 -15.27 11.14
CA PRO A 217 20.59 -14.12 12.02
C PRO A 217 20.89 -12.80 11.30
N ASP A 218 21.69 -12.84 10.22
CA ASP A 218 22.07 -11.64 9.48
C ASP A 218 20.84 -10.97 8.83
N ALA A 219 19.96 -11.74 8.20
CA ALA A 219 18.71 -11.24 7.64
C ALA A 219 17.78 -10.68 8.72
N GLN A 220 17.76 -11.28 9.92
CA GLN A 220 16.95 -10.76 11.03
C GLN A 220 17.46 -9.40 11.53
N ASN A 221 18.78 -9.19 11.58
CA ASN A 221 19.37 -7.93 12.01
C ASN A 221 19.01 -6.79 11.06
N GLU A 222 19.03 -7.04 9.75
CA GLU A 222 18.61 -6.07 8.73
C GLU A 222 17.12 -5.70 8.89
N LEU A 223 16.26 -6.70 9.08
CA LEU A 223 14.82 -6.49 9.29
C LEU A 223 14.53 -5.72 10.60
N HIS A 224 15.37 -5.88 11.62
CA HIS A 224 15.24 -5.13 12.86
C HIS A 224 15.40 -3.62 12.65
N ILE A 225 16.39 -3.21 11.86
CA ILE A 225 16.62 -1.80 11.52
C ILE A 225 15.39 -1.20 10.82
N ILE A 226 14.76 -1.96 9.93
CA ILE A 226 13.55 -1.54 9.21
C ILE A 226 12.39 -1.37 10.19
N CYS A 227 12.15 -2.35 11.07
CA CYS A 227 11.10 -2.25 12.09
C CYS A 227 11.29 -1.05 13.02
N SER A 228 12.51 -0.78 13.48
CA SER A 228 12.77 0.40 14.33
C SER A 228 12.43 1.72 13.62
N ARG A 229 12.64 1.80 12.30
CA ARG A 229 12.23 2.96 11.51
C ARG A 229 10.70 3.06 11.43
N ILE A 230 10.00 1.94 11.25
CA ILE A 230 8.52 1.91 11.21
C ILE A 230 7.92 2.36 12.54
N SER A 231 8.44 1.87 13.68
CA SER A 231 7.94 2.25 15.01
C SER A 231 8.12 3.75 15.31
N GLY A 232 9.09 4.40 14.66
CA GLY A 232 9.30 5.84 14.79
C GLY A 232 8.24 6.69 14.07
N ILE A 233 7.38 6.08 13.24
CA ILE A 233 6.37 6.80 12.48
C ILE A 233 5.09 6.92 13.31
N ASN A 234 4.78 8.14 13.73
CA ASN A 234 3.53 8.43 14.42
C ASN A 234 2.66 9.39 13.59
N ARG A 235 1.48 8.92 13.19
CA ARG A 235 0.45 9.70 12.49
C ARG A 235 -0.85 9.59 13.28
N LEU A 236 -1.32 10.73 13.78
CA LEU A 236 -2.66 10.86 14.36
C LEU A 236 -3.65 11.13 13.24
N THR A 237 -4.79 10.46 13.28
CA THR A 237 -5.85 10.59 12.27
C THR A 237 -7.13 11.03 12.95
N LEU A 238 -7.78 12.04 12.39
CA LEU A 238 -9.10 12.46 12.82
C LEU A 238 -10.15 11.48 12.33
N ARG A 239 -10.87 10.82 13.24
CA ARG A 239 -11.97 9.91 12.86
C ARG A 239 -13.27 10.68 12.65
N ASP A 240 -13.59 11.51 13.63
CA ASP A 240 -14.85 12.23 13.71
C ASP A 240 -14.71 13.46 14.61
N VAL A 241 -15.69 14.35 14.55
CA VAL A 241 -15.78 15.56 15.37
C VAL A 241 -17.23 15.76 15.79
N ASP A 242 -17.52 15.59 17.07
CA ASP A 242 -18.82 15.95 17.62
C ASP A 242 -18.88 17.46 17.83
N ILE A 243 -19.93 18.10 17.31
CA ILE A 243 -20.20 19.52 17.50
C ILE A 243 -21.57 19.65 18.19
N SER A 244 -21.58 20.08 19.45
CA SER A 244 -22.82 20.28 20.20
C SER A 244 -23.63 21.46 19.66
N PHE A 245 -24.92 21.53 20.01
CA PHE A 245 -25.78 22.66 19.67
C PHE A 245 -25.23 23.99 20.21
N GLU A 246 -24.61 23.96 21.39
CA GLU A 246 -24.01 25.12 22.04
C GLU A 246 -22.69 25.56 21.39
N GLY A 247 -22.11 24.74 20.51
CA GLY A 247 -20.85 25.04 19.81
C GLY A 247 -19.60 24.43 20.47
N THR A 248 -19.78 23.52 21.43
CA THR A 248 -18.68 22.73 22.02
C THR A 248 -18.24 21.64 21.06
N ILE A 249 -16.93 21.43 20.94
CA ILE A 249 -16.36 20.47 20.00
C ILE A 249 -15.58 19.37 20.72
N VAL A 250 -15.84 18.12 20.35
CA VAL A 250 -15.10 16.95 20.83
C VAL A 250 -14.53 16.18 19.64
N PRO A 251 -13.21 16.27 19.40
CA PRO A 251 -12.57 15.52 18.33
C PRO A 251 -12.26 14.08 18.75
N HIS A 252 -12.52 13.13 17.85
CA HIS A 252 -12.23 11.71 18.03
C HIS A 252 -11.00 11.33 17.22
N TRP A 253 -9.92 10.98 17.91
CA TRP A 253 -8.64 10.64 17.28
C TRP A 253 -8.42 9.14 17.19
N GLN A 254 -7.62 8.74 16.20
CA GLN A 254 -7.06 7.40 16.09
C GLN A 254 -5.57 7.47 15.81
N SER A 255 -4.78 6.68 16.54
CA SER A 255 -3.41 6.39 16.14
C SER A 255 -3.40 5.42 14.95
N THR A 256 -2.58 5.74 13.95
CA THR A 256 -2.25 4.83 12.84
C THR A 256 -0.86 4.23 12.99
N ALA A 257 -0.12 4.59 14.04
CA ALA A 257 1.17 4.01 14.36
C ALA A 257 1.05 2.50 14.61
N VAL A 258 2.13 1.78 14.28
CA VAL A 258 2.31 0.39 14.73
C VAL A 258 3.31 0.43 15.87
N ASP A 259 2.90 -0.07 17.03
CA ASP A 259 3.72 -0.01 18.23
C ASP A 259 4.99 -0.83 18.06
N GLU A 260 6.09 -0.35 18.67
CA GLU A 260 7.37 -1.05 18.64
C GLU A 260 7.26 -2.48 19.20
N PHE A 261 6.37 -2.68 20.18
CA PHE A 261 6.06 -3.99 20.74
C PHE A 261 5.53 -4.95 19.67
N ASP A 262 4.59 -4.52 18.84
CA ASP A 262 3.99 -5.35 17.79
C ASP A 262 5.02 -5.72 16.71
N LEU A 263 5.87 -4.76 16.32
CA LEU A 263 6.94 -5.01 15.35
C LEU A 263 8.01 -5.95 15.91
N LYS A 264 8.37 -5.83 17.19
CA LYS A 264 9.27 -6.78 17.87
C LYS A 264 8.65 -8.17 17.94
N ARG A 265 7.34 -8.27 18.22
CA ARG A 265 6.62 -9.53 18.19
C ARG A 265 6.65 -10.17 16.81
N LEU A 266 6.40 -9.41 15.74
CA LEU A 266 6.52 -9.90 14.36
C LEU A 266 7.92 -10.46 14.08
N LEU A 267 8.99 -9.72 14.39
CA LEU A 267 10.36 -10.19 14.13
C LEU A 267 10.73 -11.46 14.88
N ARG A 268 10.16 -11.67 16.08
CA ARG A 268 10.38 -12.92 16.83
C ARG A 268 9.81 -14.13 16.08
N LEU A 269 8.74 -13.95 15.30
CA LEU A 269 8.20 -15.04 14.48
C LEU A 269 9.16 -15.47 13.38
N LEU A 270 10.12 -14.64 12.97
CA LEU A 270 11.12 -15.04 11.96
C LEU A 270 12.29 -15.84 12.53
N ARG A 271 12.36 -16.01 13.85
CA ARG A 271 13.38 -16.83 14.50
C ARG A 271 13.00 -18.29 14.40
N LYS A 272 13.98 -19.16 14.15
CA LYS A 272 13.80 -20.59 14.35
C LYS A 272 13.54 -20.85 15.83
N THR A 273 12.29 -21.06 16.21
CA THR A 273 11.94 -21.40 17.58
C THR A 273 11.72 -22.91 17.67
N THR A 274 12.56 -23.59 18.45
CA THR A 274 12.28 -24.95 18.95
C THR A 274 11.26 -24.95 20.09
N GLU A 275 10.83 -23.77 20.54
CA GLU A 275 9.84 -23.62 21.61
C GLU A 275 8.45 -23.94 21.06
N THR A 276 7.92 -25.07 21.52
CA THR A 276 6.52 -25.43 21.38
C THR A 276 5.64 -24.28 21.87
N THR A 277 4.63 -23.97 21.09
CA THR A 277 3.64 -22.88 21.22
C THR A 277 2.83 -22.86 22.54
N ASP A 278 3.17 -23.66 23.53
CA ASP A 278 2.45 -23.78 24.81
C ASP A 278 2.72 -22.60 25.77
N GLY A 279 3.78 -21.83 25.56
CA GLY A 279 4.09 -20.68 26.42
C GLY A 279 3.34 -19.39 26.08
N PHE A 280 2.67 -19.33 24.92
CA PHE A 280 2.19 -18.05 24.36
C PHE A 280 0.72 -17.74 24.71
N LEU A 281 -0.10 -18.74 25.02
CA LEU A 281 -1.51 -18.57 25.34
C LEU A 281 -1.80 -19.05 26.76
N GLY A 282 -1.66 -18.13 27.72
CA GLY A 282 -2.35 -18.27 29.00
C GLY A 282 -1.45 -18.65 30.17
N ARG A 283 -1.81 -18.04 31.30
CA ARG A 283 -1.34 -18.37 32.63
C ARG A 283 -1.61 -19.86 32.91
N ASP A 284 -0.59 -20.69 32.88
CA ASP A 284 -0.56 -21.92 33.69
C ASP A 284 0.69 -21.92 34.56
N ARG A 285 0.63 -21.05 35.58
CA ARG A 285 1.38 -21.31 36.81
C ARG A 285 0.80 -22.58 37.43
N LYS A 286 1.37 -23.75 37.13
CA LYS A 286 1.24 -24.87 38.08
C LYS A 286 1.89 -24.39 39.38
N PRO A 287 1.18 -24.38 40.53
CA PRO A 287 1.80 -23.98 41.78
C PRO A 287 2.96 -24.95 42.07
N PRO A 288 4.04 -24.46 42.69
CA PRO A 288 5.15 -25.33 43.05
C PRO A 288 4.62 -26.43 43.97
N VAL A 289 4.83 -27.68 43.55
CA VAL A 289 4.55 -28.84 44.40
C VAL A 289 5.42 -28.68 45.64
N LYS A 290 4.78 -28.49 46.79
CA LYS A 290 5.47 -28.60 48.08
C LYS A 290 5.99 -30.02 48.18
N SER A 291 7.29 -30.19 48.06
CA SER A 291 7.98 -31.36 48.60
C SER A 291 7.88 -31.28 50.12
N THR A 292 6.96 -32.04 50.72
CA THR A 292 7.06 -32.38 52.14
C THR A 292 8.16 -33.42 52.33
N PRO A 293 9.00 -33.29 53.37
CA PRO A 293 9.83 -34.40 53.84
C PRO A 293 8.98 -35.51 54.47
#